data_AF-A0A0B4VAR0-F1
#
_entry.id   AF-A0A0B4VAR0-F1
#
_cell.length_a   1.000
_cell.length_b   1.000
_cell.length_c   1.000
_cell.angle_alpha   90.00
_cell.angle_beta   90.00
_cell.angle_gamma   90.00
#
_symmetry.space_group_name_H-M   'P 1'
#
loop_
_entity.id
_entity.type
_entity.pdbx_description
1 polymer ?
#
loop_
_entity_poly.entity_id
_entity_poly.type
_entity_poly.pdbx_seq_one_letter_code
_entity_poly.pdbx_strand_id
1 'polypeptide(L)'
;FLTVPLQIVEFYFILAAVTTVTAMLFWRLLGSSVLMLVFGFLGETQMIGGSSIIWWTLGMVCWFYIIYEIYAGETSGLSKSISSESVKSAYKTMRNIVVF
;
A
#
# COMPACT_ATOMS: atom_id res chain seq x y z
N PHE A 1 1.79 13.18 -4.41
CA PHE A 1 1.95 12.35 -3.20
C PHE A 1 0.62 11.88 -2.59
N LEU A 2 -0.47 12.65 -2.69
CA LEU A 2 -1.77 12.28 -2.10
C LEU A 2 -2.55 11.17 -2.83
N THR A 3 -2.41 11.06 -4.15
CA THR A 3 -3.22 10.14 -4.96
C THR A 3 -2.76 8.69 -4.89
N VAL A 4 -1.44 8.45 -4.88
CA VAL A 4 -0.84 7.12 -4.77
C VAL A 4 -1.30 6.32 -3.53
N PRO A 5 -1.29 6.87 -2.30
CA PRO A 5 -1.76 6.13 -1.12
C PRO A 5 -3.27 5.92 -1.13
N LEU A 6 -4.05 6.90 -1.59
CA LEU A 6 -5.51 6.77 -1.70
C LEU A 6 -5.91 5.68 -2.72
N GLN A 7 -5.22 5.65 -3.87
CA GLN A 7 -5.45 4.70 -4.94
C GLN A 7 -5.15 3.26 -4.51
N ILE A 8 -4.15 3.03 -3.63
CA ILE A 8 -3.84 1.71 -3.08
C ILE A 8 -4.94 1.22 -2.12
N VAL A 9 -5.48 2.12 -1.29
CA VAL A 9 -6.52 1.80 -0.29
C VAL A 9 -7.87 1.53 -0.95
N GLU A 10 -8.32 2.41 -1.85
CA GLU A 10 -9.58 2.25 -2.60
C GLU A 10 -9.62 0.91 -3.33
N PHE A 11 -8.50 0.56 -3.94
CA PHE A 11 -8.35 -0.67 -4.68
C PHE A 11 -8.34 -1.93 -3.81
N TYR A 12 -7.72 -1.87 -2.62
CA TYR A 12 -7.82 -2.95 -1.65
C TYR A 12 -9.28 -3.21 -1.25
N PHE A 13 -10.09 -2.17 -1.08
CA PHE A 13 -11.52 -2.33 -0.75
C PHE A 13 -12.30 -3.02 -1.87
N ILE A 14 -12.02 -2.69 -3.13
CA ILE A 14 -12.64 -3.37 -4.29
C ILE A 14 -12.24 -4.86 -4.30
N LEU A 15 -10.96 -5.15 -4.05
CA LEU A 15 -10.47 -6.52 -3.90
C LEU A 15 -11.14 -7.26 -2.73
N ALA A 16 -11.22 -6.64 -1.57
CA ALA A 16 -11.86 -7.22 -0.39
C ALA A 16 -13.35 -7.50 -0.58
N ALA A 17 -14.03 -6.78 -1.46
CA ALA A 17 -15.41 -7.04 -1.81
C ALA A 17 -15.58 -8.29 -2.71
N VAL A 18 -14.58 -8.63 -3.52
CA VAL A 18 -14.66 -9.73 -4.51
C VAL A 18 -13.82 -10.96 -4.15
N THR A 19 -12.94 -10.86 -3.15
CA THR A 19 -12.06 -11.95 -2.68
C THR A 19 -11.86 -11.89 -1.17
N THR A 20 -11.63 -13.05 -0.55
CA THR A 20 -11.26 -13.13 0.87
C THR A 20 -9.81 -12.66 1.06
N VAL A 21 -9.65 -11.46 1.60
CA VAL A 21 -8.36 -10.91 2.05
C VAL A 21 -8.34 -10.78 3.57
N THR A 22 -7.17 -11.05 4.17
CA THR A 22 -7.00 -11.00 5.63
C THR A 22 -7.19 -9.57 6.13
N ALA A 23 -8.03 -9.38 7.15
CA ALA A 23 -8.24 -8.08 7.80
C ALA A 23 -6.94 -7.48 8.37
N MET A 24 -5.92 -8.30 8.66
CA MET A 24 -4.58 -7.83 9.06
C MET A 24 -3.85 -7.08 7.93
N LEU A 25 -4.03 -7.50 6.68
CA LEU A 25 -3.45 -6.85 5.51
C LEU A 25 -4.07 -5.45 5.32
N PHE A 26 -5.37 -5.32 5.56
CA PHE A 26 -6.07 -4.03 5.56
C PHE A 26 -5.43 -3.03 6.53
N TRP A 27 -5.25 -3.41 7.80
CA TRP A 27 -4.70 -2.49 8.81
C TRP A 27 -3.23 -2.13 8.56
N ARG A 28 -2.44 -3.04 7.96
CA ARG A 28 -1.04 -2.76 7.56
C ARG A 28 -0.96 -1.79 6.40
N LEU A 29 -1.81 -1.96 5.37
CA LEU A 29 -1.88 -1.03 4.24
C LEU A 29 -2.45 0.32 4.64
N LEU A 30 -3.56 0.34 5.39
CA LEU A 30 -4.20 1.56 5.88
C LEU A 30 -3.26 2.36 6.80
N GLY A 31 -2.61 1.68 7.75
CA GLY A 31 -1.65 2.33 8.65
C GLY A 31 -0.48 2.94 7.88
N SER A 32 0.05 2.21 6.90
CA SER A 32 1.18 2.67 6.08
C SER A 32 0.79 3.83 5.14
N SER A 33 -0.42 3.81 4.57
CA SER A 33 -0.91 4.90 3.71
C SER A 33 -1.16 6.19 4.49
N VAL A 34 -1.69 6.07 5.72
CA VAL A 34 -1.87 7.21 6.62
C VAL A 34 -0.53 7.81 7.02
N LEU A 35 0.44 6.97 7.41
CA LEU A 35 1.79 7.43 7.75
C LEU A 35 2.47 8.13 6.56
N MET A 36 2.32 7.58 5.35
CA MET A 36 2.86 8.19 4.13
C MET A 36 2.25 9.58 3.86
N LEU A 37 0.93 9.75 4.08
CA LEU A 37 0.27 11.04 3.98
C LEU A 37 0.74 12.03 5.03
N VAL A 38 0.86 11.60 6.29
CA VAL A 38 1.34 12.44 7.38
C VAL A 38 2.76 12.91 7.11
N PHE A 39 3.67 12.03 6.69
CA PHE A 39 5.04 12.41 6.35
C PHE A 39 5.12 13.30 5.11
N GLY A 40 4.29 13.06 4.09
CA GLY A 40 4.19 13.95 2.93
C GLY A 40 3.73 15.36 3.31
N PHE A 41 2.68 15.46 4.13
CA PHE A 41 2.15 16.73 4.61
C PHE A 41 3.14 17.48 5.51
N LEU A 42 3.81 16.78 6.42
CA LEU A 42 4.84 17.37 7.28
C LEU A 42 6.06 17.84 6.48
N GLY A 43 6.44 17.12 5.42
CA GLY A 43 7.52 17.50 4.52
C GLY A 43 7.19 18.74 3.68
N GLU A 44 5.94 18.90 3.26
CA GLU A 44 5.45 20.06 2.47
C GLU A 44 5.22 21.31 3.33
N THR A 45 4.72 21.14 4.57
CA THR A 45 4.40 22.28 5.43
C THR A 45 5.61 22.84 6.19
N GLN A 46 6.71 22.09 6.26
CA GLN A 46 7.92 22.43 7.04
C GLN A 46 7.64 22.85 8.50
N MET A 47 6.45 22.53 9.03
CA MET A 47 5.94 23.07 10.30
C MET A 47 6.70 22.55 11.52
N ILE A 48 7.31 21.38 11.41
CA ILE A 48 8.10 20.76 12.46
C ILE A 48 9.55 20.82 11.99
N GLY A 49 10.35 21.70 12.60
CA GLY A 49 11.73 21.95 12.23
C GLY A 49 12.52 20.67 11.96
N GLY A 50 12.85 20.45 10.69
CA GLY A 50 13.51 19.27 10.16
C GLY A 50 13.62 19.43 8.65
N SER A 51 14.78 19.10 8.08
CA SER A 51 15.00 19.22 6.63
C SER A 51 13.91 18.45 5.88
N SER A 52 13.21 19.08 4.92
CA SER A 52 12.15 18.44 4.12
C SER A 52 12.58 17.10 3.51
N ILE A 53 13.89 16.91 3.33
CA ILE A 53 14.48 15.65 2.88
C ILE A 53 14.16 14.47 3.82
N ILE A 54 14.11 14.68 5.14
CA ILE A 54 13.91 13.62 6.15
C ILE A 54 12.46 13.10 6.06
N TRP A 55 11.51 14.03 6.02
CA TRP A 55 10.09 13.71 5.89
C TRP A 55 9.78 13.05 4.55
N TRP A 56 10.44 13.50 3.48
CA TRP A 56 10.38 12.86 2.17
C TRP A 56 10.94 11.43 2.19
N THR A 57 12.09 11.20 2.82
CA THR A 57 12.67 9.86 2.96
C THR A 57 11.78 8.94 3.79
N LEU A 58 11.19 9.43 4.88
CA LEU A 58 10.24 8.63 5.69
C LEU A 58 8.99 8.26 4.88
N GLY A 59 8.45 9.18 4.08
CA GLY A 59 7.37 8.88 3.15
C GLY A 59 7.74 7.79 2.14
N MET A 60 8.95 7.84 1.58
CA MET A 60 9.46 6.82 0.66
C MET A 60 9.65 5.45 1.34
N VAL A 61 10.06 5.42 2.61
CA VAL A 61 10.17 4.17 3.39
C VAL A 61 8.80 3.53 3.60
N CYS A 62 7.77 4.32 3.96
CA CYS A 62 6.40 3.82 4.06
C CYS A 62 5.88 3.27 2.72
N TRP A 63 6.21 3.92 1.61
CA TRP A 63 5.86 3.43 0.28
C TRP A 63 6.56 2.10 -0.06
N PHE A 64 7.85 1.98 0.20
CA PHE A 64 8.58 0.71 0.02
C PHE A 64 8.01 -0.40 0.90
N TYR A 65 7.60 -0.08 2.13
CA TYR A 65 6.93 -1.04 3.01
C TYR A 65 5.61 -1.53 2.42
N ILE A 66 4.78 -0.65 1.84
CA ILE A 66 3.54 -1.04 1.15
C ILE A 66 3.84 -2.00 -0.01
N ILE A 67 4.86 -1.72 -0.82
CA ILE A 67 5.27 -2.60 -1.93
C ILE A 67 5.74 -3.96 -1.38
N TYR A 68 6.57 -3.97 -0.33
CA TYR A 68 7.04 -5.19 0.31
C TYR A 68 5.88 -6.02 0.85
N GLU A 69 4.90 -5.39 1.50
CA GLU A 69 3.70 -6.03 2.04
C GLU A 69 2.88 -6.73 0.94
N ILE A 70 2.75 -6.08 -0.22
CA ILE A 70 2.03 -6.62 -1.37
C ILE A 70 2.83 -7.77 -2.03
N TYR A 71 4.14 -7.64 -2.21
CA TYR A 71 4.95 -8.63 -2.96
C TYR A 71 5.45 -9.82 -2.12
N ALA A 72 5.79 -9.59 -0.85
CA ALA A 72 6.46 -10.55 0.02
C ALA A 72 5.69 -10.87 1.31
N GLY A 73 4.58 -10.18 1.59
CA GLY A 73 3.67 -10.48 2.69
C GLY A 73 2.85 -11.77 2.48
N GLU A 74 1.86 -11.99 3.34
CA GLU A 74 0.99 -13.21 3.37
C GLU A 74 0.31 -13.57 2.03
N THR A 75 0.31 -12.66 1.05
CA THR A 75 -0.16 -12.86 -0.33
C THR A 75 0.62 -13.91 -1.12
N SER A 76 1.90 -14.14 -0.81
CA SER A 76 2.66 -15.25 -1.38
C SER A 76 2.07 -16.62 -0.97
N GLY A 77 1.52 -16.72 0.24
CA GLY A 77 0.76 -17.88 0.74
C GLY A 77 -0.66 -17.96 0.18
N LEU A 78 -1.38 -16.83 0.07
CA LEU A 78 -2.72 -16.79 -0.51
C LEU A 78 -2.74 -17.22 -1.99
N SER A 79 -1.68 -16.95 -2.75
CA SER A 79 -1.55 -17.46 -4.12
C SER A 79 -1.57 -19.00 -4.19
N LYS A 80 -1.27 -19.71 -3.10
CA LYS A 80 -1.41 -21.17 -3.02
C LYS A 80 -2.82 -21.62 -2.61
N SER A 81 -3.60 -20.78 -1.93
CA SER A 81 -4.96 -21.12 -1.46
C SER A 81 -6.09 -20.59 -2.36
N ILE A 82 -5.82 -19.62 -3.25
CA ILE A 82 -6.80 -19.07 -4.20
C ILE A 82 -7.02 -20.05 -5.35
N SER A 83 -8.24 -20.58 -5.44
CA SER A 83 -8.69 -21.60 -6.40
C SER A 83 -9.14 -21.05 -7.77
N SER A 84 -9.40 -19.74 -7.92
CA SER A 84 -9.83 -19.14 -9.20
C SER A 84 -8.71 -18.38 -9.91
N GLU A 85 -8.44 -18.75 -11.17
CA GLU A 85 -7.39 -18.13 -12.00
C GLU A 85 -7.66 -16.64 -12.27
N SER A 86 -8.93 -16.24 -12.33
CA SER A 86 -9.37 -14.87 -12.56
C SER A 86 -8.94 -13.93 -11.44
N VAL A 87 -9.04 -14.35 -10.17
CA VAL A 87 -8.62 -13.54 -9.01
C VAL A 87 -7.10 -13.44 -8.92
N LYS A 88 -6.38 -14.51 -9.29
CA LYS A 88 -4.90 -14.53 -9.40
C LYS A 88 -4.38 -13.56 -10.47
N SER A 89 -5.01 -13.59 -11.65
CA SER A 89 -4.65 -12.72 -12.77
C SER A 89 -4.92 -11.25 -12.44
N ALA A 90 -6.12 -10.97 -11.87
CA ALA A 90 -6.48 -9.65 -11.40
C ALA A 90 -5.45 -9.16 -10.37
N TYR A 91 -5.13 -9.93 -9.33
CA TYR A 91 -4.13 -9.60 -8.32
C TYR A 91 -2.74 -9.28 -8.91
N LYS A 92 -2.28 -10.06 -9.89
CA LYS A 92 -0.96 -9.87 -10.52
C LYS A 92 -0.88 -8.58 -11.35
N THR A 93 -1.92 -8.31 -12.15
CA THR A 93 -2.04 -7.06 -12.92
C THR A 93 -2.15 -5.86 -12.00
N MET A 94 -2.93 -6.01 -10.94
CA MET A 94 -3.21 -5.00 -9.95
C MET A 94 -1.98 -4.61 -9.12
N ARG A 95 -1.16 -5.60 -8.75
CA ARG A 95 0.15 -5.39 -8.13
C ARG A 95 1.09 -4.57 -9.01
N ASN A 96 1.08 -4.80 -10.32
CA ASN A 96 1.95 -4.04 -11.24
C ASN A 96 1.54 -2.56 -11.30
N ILE A 97 0.25 -2.24 -11.24
CA ILE A 97 -0.24 -0.84 -11.29
C ILE A 97 0.19 -0.02 -10.06
N VAL A 98 0.45 -0.66 -8.92
CA VAL A 98 0.89 0.05 -7.70
C VAL A 98 2.37 0.49 -7.78
N VAL A 99 3.15 -0.14 -8.66
CA VAL A 99 4.59 0.12 -8.82
C VAL A 99 4.86 1.14 -9.94
N PHE A 100 3.95 1.26 -10.90
CA PHE A 100 4.05 2.14 -12.09
C PHE A 100 3.22 3.41 -11.93
#